data_AF-D4XGU6-F1
#
_entry.id   AF-D4XGU6-F1
#
_cell.length_a   1.000
_cell.length_b   1.000
_cell.length_c   1.000
_cell.angle_alpha   90.00
_cell.angle_beta   90.00
_cell.angle_gamma   90.00
#
_symmetry.space_group_name_H-M   'P 1'
#
loop_
_entity.id
_entity.type
_entity.pdbx_description
1 polymer ?
#
loop_
_entity_poly.entity_id
_entity_poly.type
_entity_poly.pdbx_seq_one_letter_code
_entity_poly.pdbx_strand_id
1 'polypeptide(L)'
;MHWFALAAAQGHAEAQNNLGAIYAHGLATAPDAGKAVEWFGRAAEQGLAKAQNNLGAMYFTGTGVPQDDALAVQWWRKAADQGNAAAQDRMGGAYLSGRGVPQDDSQAAQWLRKAADQGHAPAQDTLGTLYQQGRGVPKDESQAVQWFRRAADQGLETAQYNLAQQYDFGRGV
;
A
#
# COMPACT_ATOMS: atom_id res chain seq x y z
N MET A 1 -10.75 17.21 -19.26
CA MET A 1 -9.31 17.19 -19.58
C MET A 1 -8.67 18.59 -19.54
N HIS A 2 -9.18 19.56 -20.30
CA HIS A 2 -8.55 20.89 -20.43
C HIS A 2 -8.28 21.61 -19.09
N TRP A 3 -9.30 21.72 -18.21
CA TRP A 3 -9.15 22.41 -16.92
C TRP A 3 -8.24 21.69 -15.91
N PHE A 4 -8.23 20.34 -15.90
CA PHE A 4 -7.31 19.56 -15.07
C PHE A 4 -5.87 19.70 -15.52
N ALA A 5 -5.62 19.65 -16.84
CA ALA A 5 -4.29 19.86 -17.39
C ALA A 5 -3.77 21.28 -17.12
N LEU A 6 -4.65 22.27 -17.21
CA LEU A 6 -4.31 23.66 -16.88
C LEU A 6 -3.96 23.82 -15.39
N ALA A 7 -4.78 23.28 -14.48
CA ALA A 7 -4.52 23.33 -13.05
C ALA A 7 -3.23 22.55 -12.66
N ALA A 8 -2.97 21.41 -13.31
CA ALA A 8 -1.74 20.64 -13.12
C ALA A 8 -0.50 21.43 -13.58
N ALA A 9 -0.60 22.11 -14.72
CA ALA A 9 0.44 23.00 -15.24
C ALA A 9 0.68 24.22 -14.33
N GLN A 10 -0.36 24.69 -13.64
CA GLN A 10 -0.28 25.77 -12.64
C GLN A 10 0.21 25.30 -11.25
N GLY A 11 0.57 24.03 -11.10
CA GLY A 11 1.18 23.51 -9.87
C GLY A 11 0.24 22.82 -8.90
N HIS A 12 -1.07 22.70 -9.19
CA HIS A 12 -2.01 22.11 -8.22
C HIS A 12 -1.76 20.61 -8.02
N ALA A 13 -1.26 20.19 -6.85
CA ALA A 13 -0.79 18.83 -6.59
C ALA A 13 -1.84 17.73 -6.87
N GLU A 14 -3.09 17.90 -6.45
CA GLU A 14 -4.16 16.91 -6.75
C GLU A 14 -4.46 16.84 -8.25
N ALA A 15 -4.34 17.95 -8.99
CA ALA A 15 -4.55 17.94 -10.44
C ALA A 15 -3.40 17.23 -11.15
N GLN A 16 -2.17 17.43 -10.68
CA GLN A 16 -0.99 16.70 -11.16
C GLN A 16 -1.11 15.20 -10.88
N ASN A 17 -1.51 14.80 -9.66
CA ASN A 17 -1.76 13.39 -9.35
C ASN A 17 -2.84 12.77 -10.24
N ASN A 18 -3.95 13.47 -10.46
CA ASN A 18 -5.01 12.99 -11.35
C ASN A 18 -4.53 12.86 -12.79
N LEU A 19 -3.69 13.79 -13.26
CA LEU A 19 -3.10 13.72 -14.60
C LEU A 19 -2.12 12.54 -14.72
N GLY A 20 -1.33 12.27 -13.68
CA GLY A 20 -0.49 11.08 -13.59
C GLY A 20 -1.31 9.79 -13.70
N ALA A 21 -2.45 9.71 -12.99
CA ALA A 21 -3.35 8.57 -13.07
C ALA A 21 -4.00 8.39 -14.46
N ILE A 22 -4.35 9.50 -15.13
CA ILE A 22 -4.87 9.46 -16.50
C ILE A 22 -3.84 8.86 -17.45
N TYR A 23 -2.57 9.27 -17.36
CA TYR A 23 -1.50 8.71 -18.18
C TYR A 23 -1.16 7.26 -17.80
N ALA A 24 -1.27 6.88 -16.52
CA ALA A 24 -1.02 5.51 -16.09
C ALA A 24 -2.07 4.52 -16.60
N HIS A 25 -3.35 4.92 -16.65
CA HIS A 25 -4.46 4.03 -16.98
C HIS A 25 -5.06 4.22 -18.38
N GLY A 26 -4.59 5.21 -19.14
CA GLY A 26 -5.08 5.48 -20.50
C GLY A 26 -6.55 5.93 -20.58
N LEU A 27 -7.09 6.52 -19.50
CA LEU A 27 -8.53 6.80 -19.37
C LEU A 27 -9.04 7.91 -20.31
N ALA A 28 -8.15 8.75 -20.84
CA ALA A 28 -8.49 9.84 -21.75
C ALA A 28 -7.41 10.11 -22.82
N THR A 29 -6.30 9.36 -22.79
CA THR A 29 -5.18 9.41 -23.75
C THR A 29 -4.61 8.01 -23.89
N ALA A 30 -3.73 7.77 -24.86
CA ALA A 30 -2.90 6.57 -24.82
C ALA A 30 -2.13 6.52 -23.47
N PRO A 31 -1.98 5.34 -22.85
CA PRO A 31 -1.13 5.17 -21.68
C PRO A 31 0.30 5.64 -21.95
N ASP A 32 0.88 6.37 -21.00
CA ASP A 32 2.26 6.86 -21.07
C ASP A 32 2.87 6.84 -19.66
N ALA A 33 3.58 5.75 -19.35
CA ALA A 33 4.15 5.53 -18.03
C ALA A 33 5.22 6.58 -17.69
N GLY A 34 5.95 7.11 -18.68
CA GLY A 34 6.95 8.16 -18.45
C GLY A 34 6.29 9.47 -17.99
N LYS A 35 5.21 9.87 -18.65
CA LYS A 35 4.42 11.05 -18.21
C LYS A 35 3.74 10.82 -16.88
N ALA A 36 3.26 9.61 -16.60
CA ALA A 36 2.69 9.29 -15.31
C ALA A 36 3.71 9.50 -14.18
N VAL A 37 4.94 9.01 -14.34
CA VAL A 37 6.05 9.25 -13.41
C VAL A 37 6.29 10.75 -13.23
N GLU A 38 6.37 11.51 -14.33
CA GLU A 38 6.63 12.96 -14.26
C GLU A 38 5.57 13.70 -13.42
N TRP A 39 4.29 13.43 -13.69
CA TRP A 39 3.19 14.10 -13.00
C TRP A 39 3.03 13.64 -11.55
N PHE A 40 3.19 12.35 -11.27
CA PHE A 40 3.25 11.87 -9.89
C PHE A 40 4.46 12.44 -9.15
N GLY A 41 5.62 12.55 -9.80
CA GLY A 41 6.84 13.19 -9.27
C GLY A 41 6.56 14.61 -8.77
N ARG A 42 6.03 15.47 -9.62
CA ARG A 42 5.69 16.85 -9.27
C ARG A 42 4.71 16.94 -8.10
N ALA A 43 3.69 16.09 -8.06
CA ALA A 43 2.73 16.06 -6.95
C ALA A 43 3.33 15.51 -5.65
N ALA A 44 4.21 14.50 -5.77
CA ALA A 44 4.88 13.84 -4.66
C ALA A 44 5.90 14.75 -3.97
N GLU A 45 6.62 15.56 -4.77
CA GLU A 45 7.54 16.60 -4.31
C GLU A 45 6.83 17.70 -3.52
N GLN A 46 5.57 17.98 -3.86
CA GLN A 46 4.70 18.88 -3.10
C GLN A 46 4.12 18.24 -1.82
N GLY A 47 4.49 17.01 -1.50
CA GLY A 47 4.06 16.33 -0.28
C GLY A 47 2.78 15.52 -0.41
N LEU A 48 2.14 15.45 -1.58
CA LEU A 48 0.86 14.74 -1.70
C LEU A 48 1.03 13.23 -1.49
N ALA A 49 0.51 12.71 -0.38
CA ALA A 49 0.69 11.31 0.02
C ALA A 49 0.21 10.29 -1.04
N LYS A 50 -0.89 10.58 -1.76
CA LYS A 50 -1.38 9.71 -2.85
C LYS A 50 -0.36 9.61 -3.99
N ALA A 51 0.23 10.74 -4.39
CA ALA A 51 1.24 10.76 -5.45
C ALA A 51 2.53 10.10 -5.01
N GLN A 52 2.97 10.31 -3.76
CA GLN A 52 4.12 9.60 -3.19
C GLN A 52 3.90 8.08 -3.17
N ASN A 53 2.70 7.62 -2.79
CA ASN A 53 2.35 6.20 -2.86
C ASN A 53 2.44 5.64 -4.29
N ASN A 54 1.86 6.36 -5.26
CA ASN A 54 1.85 5.96 -6.66
C ASN A 54 3.25 5.95 -7.26
N LEU A 55 4.04 6.99 -7.01
CA LEU A 55 5.42 7.08 -7.49
C LEU A 55 6.28 5.95 -6.91
N GLY A 56 6.13 5.64 -5.62
CA GLY A 56 6.79 4.48 -5.03
C GLY A 56 6.39 3.17 -5.71
N ALA A 57 5.13 3.01 -6.10
CA ALA A 57 4.67 1.83 -6.87
C ALA A 57 5.31 1.73 -8.26
N MET A 58 5.54 2.86 -8.93
CA MET A 58 6.19 2.89 -10.23
C MET A 58 7.67 2.50 -10.12
N TYR A 59 8.40 3.02 -9.12
CA TYR A 59 9.78 2.61 -8.85
C TYR A 59 9.89 1.13 -8.44
N PHE A 60 8.96 0.61 -7.64
CA PHE A 60 9.00 -0.79 -7.21
C PHE A 60 8.77 -1.80 -8.35
N THR A 61 7.98 -1.40 -9.36
CA THR A 61 7.64 -2.24 -10.51
C THR A 61 8.50 -1.99 -11.73
N GLY A 62 9.27 -0.90 -11.75
CA GLY A 62 9.99 -0.44 -12.94
C GLY A 62 9.07 0.07 -14.06
N THR A 63 7.87 0.54 -13.71
CA THR A 63 6.90 1.05 -14.69
C THR A 63 7.25 2.49 -15.04
N GLY A 64 7.65 2.76 -16.28
CA GLY A 64 7.99 4.13 -16.75
C GLY A 64 9.31 4.70 -16.22
N VAL A 65 9.96 4.02 -15.28
CA VAL A 65 11.28 4.33 -14.70
C VAL A 65 12.04 3.02 -14.47
N PRO A 66 13.39 3.05 -14.41
CA PRO A 66 14.15 1.92 -13.90
C PRO A 66 13.66 1.48 -12.52
N GLN A 67 13.57 0.18 -12.30
CA GLN A 67 13.16 -0.36 -11.00
C GLN A 67 14.17 0.02 -9.91
N ASP A 68 13.68 0.56 -8.80
CA ASP A 68 14.46 0.91 -7.62
C ASP A 68 13.62 0.70 -6.35
N ASP A 69 13.81 -0.46 -5.71
CA ASP A 69 13.07 -0.82 -4.51
C ASP A 69 13.39 0.09 -3.32
N ALA A 70 14.63 0.59 -3.22
CA ALA A 70 15.04 1.46 -2.11
C ALA A 70 14.37 2.83 -2.24
N LEU A 71 14.34 3.39 -3.45
CA LEU A 71 13.63 4.64 -3.72
C LEU A 71 12.11 4.49 -3.59
N ALA A 72 11.56 3.34 -3.98
CA ALA A 72 10.15 3.02 -3.74
C ALA A 72 9.79 3.09 -2.26
N VAL A 73 10.60 2.46 -1.40
CA VAL A 73 10.39 2.48 0.05
C VAL A 73 10.53 3.89 0.62
N GLN A 74 11.45 4.72 0.12
CA GLN A 74 11.55 6.12 0.56
C GLN A 74 10.27 6.90 0.27
N TRP A 75 9.67 6.73 -0.91
CA TRP A 75 8.41 7.39 -1.26
C TRP A 75 7.23 6.86 -0.47
N TRP A 76 7.13 5.53 -0.30
CA TRP A 76 6.09 4.92 0.53
C TRP A 76 6.21 5.36 1.99
N ARG A 77 7.41 5.48 2.54
CA ARG A 77 7.61 6.00 3.90
C ARG A 77 7.03 7.40 4.06
N LYS A 78 7.34 8.32 3.14
CA LYS A 78 6.78 9.69 3.17
C LYS A 78 5.25 9.70 3.13
N ALA A 79 4.63 8.82 2.34
CA ALA A 79 3.17 8.70 2.29
C ALA A 79 2.59 8.04 3.55
N ALA A 80 3.28 7.00 4.06
CA ALA A 80 2.87 6.23 5.22
C ALA A 80 2.94 7.04 6.52
N ASP A 81 3.95 7.91 6.66
CA ASP A 81 4.11 8.87 7.76
C ASP A 81 2.97 9.90 7.78
N GLN A 82 2.35 10.18 6.63
CA GLN A 82 1.15 11.01 6.50
C GLN A 82 -0.17 10.25 6.71
N GLY A 83 -0.11 8.96 7.10
CA GLY A 83 -1.29 8.16 7.35
C GLY A 83 -1.85 7.43 6.13
N ASN A 84 -1.21 7.45 4.96
CA ASN A 84 -1.73 6.74 3.79
C ASN A 84 -1.72 5.22 4.03
N ALA A 85 -2.91 4.62 4.21
CA ALA A 85 -3.04 3.20 4.56
C ALA A 85 -2.44 2.24 3.52
N ALA A 86 -2.55 2.53 2.22
CA ALA A 86 -1.96 1.71 1.17
C ALA A 86 -0.42 1.77 1.19
N ALA A 87 0.16 2.93 1.50
CA ALA A 87 1.60 3.07 1.65
C ALA A 87 2.10 2.38 2.93
N GLN A 88 1.33 2.42 4.02
CA GLN A 88 1.63 1.68 5.25
C GLN A 88 1.60 0.16 5.03
N ASP A 89 0.63 -0.35 4.27
CA ASP A 89 0.58 -1.75 3.84
C ASP A 89 1.82 -2.13 3.02
N ARG A 90 2.19 -1.31 2.03
CA ARG A 90 3.40 -1.50 1.22
C ARG A 90 4.68 -1.45 2.05
N MET A 91 4.76 -0.58 3.05
CA MET A 91 5.87 -0.58 4.02
C MET A 91 5.93 -1.90 4.79
N GLY A 92 4.78 -2.41 5.23
CA GLY A 92 4.63 -3.73 5.82
C GLY A 92 5.20 -4.83 4.94
N GLY A 93 4.74 -4.89 3.68
CA GLY A 93 5.22 -5.86 2.69
C GLY A 93 6.72 -5.76 2.42
N ALA A 94 7.26 -4.54 2.27
CA ALA A 94 8.69 -4.32 2.04
C ALA A 94 9.57 -4.87 3.17
N TYR A 95 9.15 -4.67 4.42
CA TYR A 95 9.83 -5.22 5.59
C TYR A 95 9.67 -6.74 5.73
N LEU A 96 8.54 -7.32 5.31
CA LEU A 96 8.36 -8.78 5.30
C LEU A 96 9.24 -9.47 4.25
N SER A 97 9.42 -8.84 3.09
CA SER A 97 10.20 -9.43 1.99
C SER A 97 11.68 -9.03 2.00
N GLY A 98 12.06 -8.02 2.78
CA GLY A 98 13.40 -7.44 2.74
C GLY A 98 13.72 -6.71 1.42
N ARG A 99 12.70 -6.18 0.74
CA ARG A 99 12.88 -5.50 -0.56
C ARG A 99 12.99 -3.99 -0.34
N GLY A 100 14.10 -3.40 -0.76
CA GLY A 100 14.38 -1.97 -0.58
C GLY A 100 14.74 -1.57 0.86
N VAL A 101 14.49 -2.43 1.84
CA VAL A 101 14.88 -2.32 3.25
C VAL A 101 15.27 -3.69 3.81
N PRO A 102 16.13 -3.78 4.83
CA PRO A 102 16.40 -5.04 5.52
C PRO A 102 15.10 -5.67 6.05
N GLN A 103 15.00 -6.99 5.94
CA GLN A 103 13.83 -7.72 6.45
C GLN A 103 13.70 -7.53 7.96
N ASP A 104 12.50 -7.17 8.42
CA ASP A 104 12.17 -7.01 9.83
C ASP A 104 10.66 -7.21 10.03
N ASP A 105 10.29 -8.42 10.46
CA ASP A 105 8.88 -8.78 10.69
C ASP A 105 8.22 -7.91 11.77
N SER A 106 8.98 -7.37 12.73
CA SER A 106 8.43 -6.53 13.81
C SER A 106 8.08 -5.14 13.28
N GLN A 107 8.95 -4.55 12.47
CA GLN A 107 8.64 -3.31 11.74
C GLN A 107 7.47 -3.52 10.78
N ALA A 108 7.42 -4.66 10.08
CA ALA A 108 6.29 -4.98 9.23
C ALA A 108 4.97 -4.99 9.99
N ALA A 109 4.91 -5.70 11.12
CA ALA A 109 3.71 -5.77 11.95
C ALA A 109 3.25 -4.39 12.45
N GLN A 110 4.19 -3.50 12.78
CA GLN A 110 3.88 -2.13 13.19
C GLN A 110 3.23 -1.32 12.04
N TRP A 111 3.77 -1.42 10.82
CA TRP A 111 3.20 -0.73 9.66
C TRP A 111 1.84 -1.31 9.24
N LEU A 112 1.74 -2.63 9.18
CA LEU A 112 0.49 -3.33 8.88
C LEU A 112 -0.59 -3.00 9.91
N ARG A 113 -0.25 -2.87 11.19
CA ARG A 113 -1.20 -2.43 12.22
C ARG A 113 -1.78 -1.06 11.92
N LYS A 114 -0.93 -0.07 11.59
CA LYS A 114 -1.41 1.27 11.24
C LYS A 114 -2.38 1.25 10.06
N ALA A 115 -2.13 0.44 9.04
CA ALA A 115 -3.03 0.30 7.90
C ALA A 115 -4.32 -0.47 8.27
N ALA A 116 -4.19 -1.53 9.06
CA ALA A 116 -5.29 -2.39 9.50
C ALA A 116 -6.27 -1.65 10.42
N ASP A 117 -5.76 -0.81 11.32
CA ASP A 117 -6.54 0.05 12.21
C ASP A 117 -7.35 1.10 11.43
N GLN A 118 -6.90 1.48 10.23
CA GLN A 118 -7.63 2.33 9.30
C GLN A 118 -8.65 1.57 8.44
N GLY A 119 -8.83 0.27 8.66
CA GLY A 119 -9.77 -0.54 7.90
C GLY A 119 -9.19 -1.18 6.64
N HIS A 120 -7.89 -1.06 6.34
CA HIS A 120 -7.34 -1.60 5.10
C HIS A 120 -7.32 -3.14 5.10
N ALA A 121 -8.27 -3.76 4.40
CA ALA A 121 -8.49 -5.21 4.43
C ALA A 121 -7.24 -6.07 4.11
N PRO A 122 -6.41 -5.76 3.09
CA PRO A 122 -5.17 -6.52 2.85
C PRO A 122 -4.20 -6.51 4.04
N ALA A 123 -4.06 -5.36 4.70
CA ALA A 123 -3.21 -5.24 5.89
C ALA A 123 -3.80 -6.00 7.09
N GLN A 124 -5.12 -5.99 7.25
CA GLN A 124 -5.80 -6.78 8.28
C GLN A 124 -5.56 -8.28 8.09
N ASP A 125 -5.73 -8.81 6.87
CA ASP A 125 -5.46 -10.23 6.57
C ASP A 125 -3.98 -10.61 6.82
N THR A 126 -3.07 -9.77 6.35
CA THR A 126 -1.64 -9.98 6.57
C THR A 126 -1.29 -9.94 8.06
N LEU A 127 -1.84 -9.00 8.83
CA LEU A 127 -1.63 -8.91 10.27
C LEU A 127 -2.22 -10.11 11.02
N GLY A 128 -3.37 -10.62 10.59
CA GLY A 128 -3.95 -11.86 11.10
C GLY A 128 -3.01 -13.04 10.91
N THR A 129 -2.39 -13.14 9.73
CA THR A 129 -1.38 -14.16 9.42
C THR A 129 -0.14 -14.03 10.32
N LEU A 130 0.35 -12.81 10.57
CA LEU A 130 1.48 -12.59 11.48
C LEU A 130 1.18 -13.05 12.91
N TYR A 131 -0.03 -12.79 13.41
CA TYR A 131 -0.48 -13.29 14.71
C TYR A 131 -0.64 -14.80 14.77
N GLN A 132 -1.18 -15.42 13.71
CA GLN A 132 -1.31 -16.87 13.63
C GLN A 132 0.07 -17.57 13.67
N GLN A 133 1.07 -16.97 13.02
CA GLN A 133 2.41 -17.52 12.90
C GLN A 133 3.35 -17.11 14.04
N GLY A 134 3.03 -16.06 14.80
CA GLY A 134 3.95 -15.48 15.78
C GLY A 134 5.15 -14.77 15.16
N ARG A 135 5.00 -14.19 13.97
CA ARG A 135 6.06 -13.50 13.23
C ARG A 135 5.99 -11.99 13.47
N GLY A 136 7.03 -11.42 14.07
CA GLY A 136 7.08 -9.98 14.40
C GLY A 136 6.11 -9.55 15.51
N VAL A 137 5.22 -10.45 15.95
CA VAL A 137 4.30 -10.30 17.08
C VAL A 137 4.23 -11.64 17.83
N PRO A 138 3.92 -11.65 19.13
CA PRO A 138 3.62 -12.89 19.83
C PRO A 138 2.48 -13.65 19.15
N LYS A 139 2.61 -14.97 19.06
CA LYS A 139 1.56 -15.81 18.48
C LYS A 139 0.26 -15.68 19.28
N ASP A 140 -0.83 -15.37 18.60
CA ASP A 140 -2.16 -15.20 19.20
C ASP A 140 -3.25 -15.54 18.17
N GLU A 141 -3.85 -16.73 18.29
CA GLU A 141 -4.89 -17.19 17.38
C GLU A 141 -6.18 -16.36 17.50
N SER A 142 -6.48 -15.80 18.69
CA SER A 142 -7.69 -14.99 18.88
C SER A 142 -7.56 -13.65 18.17
N GLN A 143 -6.38 -13.03 18.24
CA GLN A 143 -6.08 -11.83 17.45
C GLN A 143 -6.12 -12.14 15.95
N ALA A 144 -5.56 -13.27 15.53
CA ALA A 144 -5.60 -13.68 14.13
C ALA A 144 -7.05 -13.76 13.61
N VAL A 145 -7.93 -14.47 14.33
CA VAL A 145 -9.36 -14.59 13.99
C VAL A 145 -10.05 -13.23 13.94
N GLN A 146 -9.76 -12.33 14.89
CA GLN A 146 -10.36 -10.99 14.89
C GLN A 146 -9.96 -10.18 13.64
N TRP A 147 -8.69 -10.23 13.25
CA TRP A 147 -8.22 -9.52 12.05
C TRP A 147 -8.73 -10.14 10.76
N PHE A 148 -8.71 -11.48 10.64
CA PHE A 148 -9.31 -12.18 9.50
C PHE A 148 -10.80 -11.87 9.37
N ARG A 149 -11.55 -11.83 10.47
CA ARG A 149 -12.97 -11.46 10.44
C ARG A 149 -13.19 -10.05 9.89
N ARG A 150 -12.44 -9.06 10.37
CA ARG A 150 -12.54 -7.68 9.86
C ARG A 150 -12.26 -7.57 8.36
N ALA A 151 -11.29 -8.32 7.84
CA ALA A 151 -11.00 -8.36 6.40
C ALA A 151 -12.06 -9.13 5.61
N ALA A 152 -12.56 -10.25 6.16
CA ALA A 152 -13.59 -11.09 5.55
C ALA A 152 -14.95 -10.37 5.44
N ASP A 153 -15.31 -9.58 6.46
CA ASP A 153 -16.53 -8.74 6.48
C ASP A 153 -16.48 -7.66 5.39
N GLN A 154 -15.28 -7.30 4.91
CA GLN A 154 -15.07 -6.40 3.77
C GLN A 154 -15.05 -7.14 2.42
N GLY A 155 -15.28 -8.45 2.41
CA GLY A 155 -15.33 -9.26 1.20
C GLY A 155 -13.98 -9.77 0.70
N LEU A 156 -12.90 -9.67 1.48
CA LEU A 156 -11.60 -10.17 1.05
C LEU A 156 -11.59 -11.71 1.06
N GLU A 157 -11.52 -12.33 -0.11
CA GLU A 157 -11.62 -13.79 -0.29
C GLU A 157 -10.55 -14.56 0.50
N THR A 158 -9.30 -14.08 0.52
CA THR A 158 -8.21 -14.71 1.27
C THR A 158 -8.50 -14.74 2.76
N ALA A 159 -9.05 -13.65 3.31
CA ALA A 159 -9.43 -13.57 4.71
C ALA A 159 -10.63 -14.45 5.05
N GLN A 160 -11.62 -14.57 4.14
CA GLN A 160 -12.74 -15.49 4.31
C GLN A 160 -12.26 -16.95 4.38
N TYR A 161 -11.33 -17.31 3.50
CA TYR A 161 -10.70 -18.63 3.50
C TYR A 161 -9.87 -18.88 4.77
N ASN A 162 -9.04 -17.91 5.19
CA ASN A 162 -8.24 -18.00 6.41
C ASN A 162 -9.14 -18.15 7.65
N LEU A 163 -10.25 -17.39 7.71
CA LEU A 163 -11.21 -17.47 8.79
C LEU A 163 -11.94 -18.82 8.82
N ALA A 164 -12.35 -19.36 7.67
CA ALA A 164 -12.98 -20.67 7.58
C ALA A 164 -12.05 -21.77 8.14
N GLN A 165 -10.78 -21.75 7.77
CA GLN A 165 -9.79 -22.69 8.33
C GLN A 165 -9.67 -22.58 9.86
N GLN A 166 -9.67 -21.37 10.42
CA GLN A 166 -9.56 -21.21 11.88
C GLN A 166 -10.76 -21.83 12.61
N TYR A 167 -11.97 -21.70 12.07
CA TYR A 167 -13.15 -22.38 12.63
C TYR A 167 -13.08 -23.90 12.48
N ASP A 168 -12.69 -24.41 11.31
CA ASP A 168 -12.63 -25.86 11.06
C ASP A 168 -11.63 -26.58 11.99
N PHE A 169 -10.53 -25.91 12.36
CA PHE A 169 -9.52 -26.44 13.27
C PHE A 169 -9.73 -26.03 14.74
N GLY A 170 -10.81 -25.31 15.08
CA GLY A 170 -11.11 -24.87 16.44
C GLY A 170 -10.04 -23.94 17.04
N ARG A 171 -9.36 -23.15 16.21
CA ARG A 171 -8.25 -22.28 16.62
C ARG A 171 -8.76 -20.87 16.90
N GLY A 172 -8.64 -20.42 18.14
CA GLY A 172 -8.94 -19.03 18.53
C GLY A 172 -10.42 -18.66 18.45
N VAL A 173 -11.32 -19.64 18.57
CA VAL A 173 -12.79 -19.51 18.56
C VAL A 173 -13.42 -20.17 19.78
#